data_AF-A0A2Z4JSU7-F1
#
_entry.id   AF-A0A2Z4JSU7-F1
#
_cell.length_a   1.000
_cell.length_b   1.000
_cell.length_c   1.000
_cell.angle_alpha   90.00
_cell.angle_beta   90.00
_cell.angle_gamma   90.00
#
_symmetry.space_group_name_H-M   'P 1'
#
loop_
_entity.id
_entity.type
_entity.pdbx_description
1 polymer ?
#
loop_
_entity_poly.entity_id
_entity_poly.type
_entity_poly.pdbx_seq_one_letter_code
_entity_poly.pdbx_strand_id
1 'polypeptide(L)'
;MPFFTIDVSDFSPGYIFTDLFIGVIGVIAILMVHGTIVNRLLMRFDQSAIAHIEDKKYNWVFVQFYISFIRIAMVHILEIYIWGVYLALLGFLPNLVKAVLFAGSCYTTIGFVEDVLPYGRKSLAFYIALSGFFCLAWTTSAMIDMTQTYKAAWRKKYEGKKFFLL
;
A
#
# COMPACT_ATOMS: atom_id res chain seq x y z
N MET A 1 -12.76 28.05 -7.78
CA MET A 1 -12.82 26.60 -7.47
C MET A 1 -14.27 26.19 -7.62
N PRO A 2 -14.65 25.33 -8.57
CA PRO A 2 -16.02 24.86 -8.59
C PRO A 2 -16.21 23.97 -7.36
N PHE A 3 -17.25 24.27 -6.60
CA PHE A 3 -17.73 23.45 -5.50
C PHE A 3 -18.09 22.07 -6.07
N PHE A 4 -17.57 20.99 -5.48
CA PHE A 4 -17.88 19.62 -5.86
C PHE A 4 -19.37 19.38 -5.57
N THR A 5 -20.24 19.62 -6.55
CA THR A 5 -21.68 19.35 -6.41
C THR A 5 -21.88 17.85 -6.54
N ILE A 6 -21.87 17.15 -5.41
CA ILE A 6 -22.29 15.75 -5.33
C ILE A 6 -23.78 15.73 -5.63
N ASP A 7 -24.16 15.34 -6.83
CA ASP A 7 -25.57 15.13 -7.15
C ASP A 7 -25.95 13.72 -6.64
N VAL A 8 -27.02 13.62 -5.86
CA VAL A 8 -27.54 12.33 -5.38
C VAL A 8 -27.89 11.41 -6.55
N SER A 9 -28.18 12.01 -7.69
CA SER A 9 -28.39 11.36 -8.96
C SER A 9 -27.18 10.48 -9.35
N ASP A 10 -25.93 10.91 -9.08
CA ASP A 10 -24.70 10.14 -9.29
C ASP A 10 -24.67 8.79 -8.56
N PHE A 11 -25.57 8.58 -7.59
CA PHE A 11 -25.77 7.37 -6.81
C PHE A 11 -27.16 6.80 -7.11
N SER A 12 -27.33 6.25 -8.32
CA SER A 12 -28.59 5.63 -8.71
C SER A 12 -28.90 4.40 -7.83
N PRO A 13 -30.08 4.32 -7.19
CA PRO A 13 -30.44 3.25 -6.24
C PRO A 13 -30.29 1.82 -6.79
N GLY A 14 -30.44 1.64 -8.10
CA GLY A 14 -30.29 0.34 -8.77
C GLY A 14 -28.85 -0.14 -8.88
N TYR A 15 -27.87 0.76 -8.87
CA TYR A 15 -26.45 0.43 -9.06
C TYR A 15 -25.66 0.40 -7.75
N ILE A 16 -26.15 1.05 -6.67
CA ILE A 16 -25.48 1.12 -5.36
C ILE A 16 -25.12 -0.27 -4.82
N PHE A 17 -26.02 -1.24 -4.89
CA PHE A 17 -25.74 -2.59 -4.36
C PHE A 17 -24.69 -3.34 -5.19
N THR A 18 -24.68 -3.12 -6.51
CA THR A 18 -23.71 -3.72 -7.42
C THR A 18 -22.33 -3.14 -7.17
N ASP A 19 -22.24 -1.81 -7.08
CA ASP A 19 -21.04 -1.06 -6.76
C ASP A 19 -20.47 -1.43 -5.38
N LEU A 20 -21.34 -1.55 -4.37
CA LEU A 20 -20.96 -2.01 -3.04
C LEU A 20 -20.33 -3.40 -3.11
N PHE A 21 -20.96 -4.34 -3.81
CA PHE A 21 -20.46 -5.71 -3.92
C PHE A 21 -19.12 -5.77 -4.67
N ILE A 22 -19.02 -5.10 -5.81
CA ILE A 22 -17.80 -4.99 -6.63
C ILE A 22 -16.68 -4.34 -5.81
N GLY A 23 -16.97 -3.20 -5.17
CA GLY A 23 -16.02 -2.44 -4.37
C GLY A 23 -15.52 -3.22 -3.16
N VAL A 24 -16.41 -3.82 -2.38
CA VAL A 24 -16.07 -4.62 -1.20
C VAL A 24 -15.24 -5.85 -1.57
N ILE A 25 -15.58 -6.54 -2.66
CA ILE A 25 -14.75 -7.66 -3.16
C ILE A 25 -13.35 -7.17 -3.52
N GLY A 26 -13.24 -6.06 -4.24
CA GLY A 26 -11.94 -5.46 -4.60
C GLY A 26 -11.11 -5.11 -3.36
N VAL A 27 -11.74 -4.47 -2.37
CA VAL A 27 -11.10 -4.12 -1.08
C VAL A 27 -10.60 -5.37 -0.36
N ILE A 28 -11.46 -6.38 -0.17
CA ILE A 28 -11.09 -7.61 0.53
C ILE A 28 -9.93 -8.31 -0.19
N ALA A 29 -10.01 -8.44 -1.52
CA ALA A 29 -8.97 -9.07 -2.32
C ALA A 29 -7.62 -8.36 -2.15
N ILE A 30 -7.61 -7.02 -2.26
CA ILE A 30 -6.39 -6.22 -2.08
C ILE A 30 -5.85 -6.37 -0.66
N LEU A 31 -6.67 -6.26 0.38
CA LEU A 31 -6.22 -6.37 1.77
C LEU A 31 -5.66 -7.76 2.09
N MET A 32 -6.27 -8.82 1.58
CA MET A 32 -5.75 -10.18 1.76
C MET A 32 -4.40 -10.38 1.07
N VAL A 33 -4.25 -9.87 -0.16
CA VAL A 33 -2.98 -9.91 -0.89
C VAL A 33 -1.91 -9.07 -0.16
N HIS A 34 -2.24 -7.83 0.19
CA HIS A 34 -1.35 -6.90 0.90
C HIS A 34 -0.84 -7.51 2.20
N GLY A 35 -1.76 -7.90 3.09
CA GLY A 35 -1.44 -8.44 4.40
C GLY A 35 -0.58 -9.69 4.30
N THR A 36 -0.89 -10.60 3.36
CA THR A 36 -0.10 -11.82 3.16
C THR A 36 1.32 -11.51 2.69
N ILE A 37 1.48 -10.62 1.71
CA ILE A 37 2.80 -10.29 1.16
C ILE A 37 3.64 -9.51 2.17
N VAL A 38 3.08 -8.46 2.78
CA VAL A 38 3.80 -7.60 3.74
C VAL A 38 4.18 -8.39 4.99
N ASN A 39 3.28 -9.21 5.55
CA ASN A 39 3.64 -10.04 6.71
C ASN A 39 4.77 -11.03 6.36
N ARG A 40 4.75 -11.62 5.16
CA ARG A 40 5.82 -12.52 4.72
C ARG A 40 7.15 -11.79 4.54
N LEU A 41 7.13 -10.55 4.04
CA LEU A 41 8.32 -9.70 3.91
C LEU A 41 8.87 -9.33 5.29
N LEU A 42 8.00 -8.96 6.24
CA LEU A 42 8.37 -8.64 7.62
C LEU A 42 9.00 -9.84 8.32
N MET A 43 8.33 -11.00 8.32
CA MET A 43 8.86 -12.22 8.94
C MET A 43 10.21 -12.64 8.36
N ARG A 44 10.38 -12.53 7.03
CA ARG A 44 11.67 -12.81 6.39
C ARG A 44 12.76 -11.81 6.76
N PHE A 45 12.40 -10.53 6.87
CA PHE A 45 13.34 -9.50 7.32
C PHE A 45 13.78 -9.79 8.75
N ASP A 46 12.86 -10.06 9.68
CA ASP A 46 13.19 -10.30 11.08
C ASP A 46 14.07 -11.53 11.27
N GLN A 47 13.71 -12.67 10.67
CA GLN A 47 14.51 -13.90 10.72
C GLN A 47 15.93 -13.65 10.20
N SER A 48 16.03 -12.96 9.07
CA SER A 48 17.32 -12.65 8.47
C SER A 48 18.12 -11.64 9.30
N ALA A 49 17.47 -10.61 9.85
CA ALA A 49 18.12 -9.59 10.65
C ALA A 49 18.69 -10.18 11.95
N ILE A 50 17.96 -11.08 12.62
CA ILE A 50 18.44 -11.80 13.81
C ILE A 50 19.71 -12.59 13.48
N ALA A 51 19.70 -13.41 12.43
CA ALA A 51 20.87 -14.19 12.02
C ALA A 51 22.08 -13.30 11.72
N HIS A 52 21.90 -12.17 11.03
CA HIS A 52 23.00 -11.25 10.74
C HIS A 52 23.49 -10.51 12.00
N ILE A 53 22.63 -10.25 12.97
CA ILE A 53 23.01 -9.64 14.25
C ILE A 53 23.86 -10.61 15.09
N GLU A 54 23.50 -11.89 15.13
CA GLU A 54 24.25 -12.96 15.80
C GLU A 54 25.65 -13.12 15.20
N ASP A 55 25.75 -13.08 13.86
CA ASP A 55 27.00 -13.12 13.10
C ASP A 55 27.81 -11.81 13.16
N LYS A 56 27.36 -10.78 13.89
CA LYS A 56 27.94 -9.42 13.91
C LYS A 56 28.03 -8.74 12.53
N LYS A 57 27.24 -9.20 11.56
CA LYS A 57 27.14 -8.71 10.17
C LYS A 57 26.15 -7.54 10.05
N TYR A 58 26.30 -6.50 10.87
CA TYR A 58 25.31 -5.42 11.00
C TYR A 58 25.04 -4.64 9.70
N ASN A 59 26.02 -4.50 8.80
CA ASN A 59 25.83 -3.82 7.51
C ASN A 59 24.79 -4.53 6.63
N TRP A 60 24.71 -5.86 6.72
CA TRP A 60 23.75 -6.65 5.96
C TRP A 60 22.31 -6.42 6.44
N VAL A 61 22.12 -6.19 7.74
CA VAL A 61 20.81 -5.80 8.30
C VAL A 61 20.33 -4.49 7.66
N PHE A 62 21.22 -3.51 7.50
CA PHE A 62 20.88 -2.22 6.88
C PHE A 62 20.54 -2.38 5.40
N VAL A 63 21.32 -3.15 4.64
CA VAL A 63 21.02 -3.44 3.23
C VAL A 63 19.68 -4.14 3.10
N GLN A 64 19.41 -5.15 3.93
CA GLN A 64 18.14 -5.87 3.91
C GLN A 64 16.95 -4.99 4.27
N PHE A 65 17.12 -4.05 5.19
CA PHE A 65 16.08 -3.07 5.51
C PHE A 65 15.67 -2.28 4.26
N TYR A 66 16.62 -1.71 3.51
CA TYR A 66 16.32 -0.98 2.27
C TYR A 66 15.74 -1.87 1.16
N ILE A 67 16.22 -3.12 1.04
CA ILE A 67 15.65 -4.08 0.09
C ILE A 67 14.18 -4.36 0.43
N SER A 68 13.86 -4.58 1.71
CA SER A 68 12.49 -4.81 2.16
C SER A 68 11.62 -3.57 1.97
N PHE A 69 12.14 -2.37 2.26
CA PHE A 69 11.45 -1.10 1.99
C PHE A 69 11.06 -0.94 0.52
N ILE A 70 12.00 -1.19 -0.40
CA ILE A 70 11.74 -1.14 -1.85
C ILE A 70 10.72 -2.20 -2.26
N ARG A 71 10.82 -3.42 -1.72
CA ARG A 71 9.86 -4.50 -2.00
C ARG A 71 8.45 -4.12 -1.56
N ILE A 72 8.28 -3.54 -0.37
CA ILE A 72 6.99 -3.05 0.13
C ILE A 72 6.44 -1.96 -0.79
N ALA A 73 7.27 -1.00 -1.22
CA ALA A 73 6.85 0.03 -2.17
C ALA A 73 6.34 -0.57 -3.50
N MET A 74 7.00 -1.63 -4.01
CA MET A 74 6.56 -2.34 -5.21
C MET A 74 5.20 -3.05 -5.02
N VAL A 75 4.88 -3.50 -3.80
CA VAL A 75 3.55 -4.08 -3.49
C VAL A 75 2.46 -3.05 -3.66
N HIS A 76 2.64 -1.81 -3.17
CA HIS A 76 1.68 -0.74 -3.37
C HIS A 76 1.47 -0.39 -4.85
N ILE A 77 2.56 -0.33 -5.63
CA ILE A 77 2.48 -0.10 -7.08
C ILE A 77 1.69 -1.23 -7.76
N LEU A 78 1.93 -2.48 -7.36
CA LEU A 78 1.20 -3.63 -7.87
C LEU A 78 -0.30 -3.55 -7.54
N GLU A 79 -0.67 -3.13 -6.33
CA GLU A 79 -2.06 -2.98 -5.91
C GLU A 79 -2.81 -1.91 -6.71
N ILE A 80 -2.15 -0.77 -6.97
CA ILE A 80 -2.67 0.27 -7.87
C ILE A 80 -2.89 -0.30 -9.28
N TYR A 81 -1.94 -1.10 -9.76
CA TYR A 81 -2.06 -1.76 -11.06
C TYR A 81 -3.22 -2.76 -11.10
N ILE A 82 -3.40 -3.57 -10.05
CA ILE A 82 -4.52 -4.51 -9.90
C ILE A 82 -5.86 -3.76 -9.96
N TRP A 83 -6.00 -2.66 -9.23
CA TRP A 83 -7.19 -1.82 -9.30
C TRP A 83 -7.41 -1.25 -10.70
N GLY A 84 -6.36 -0.76 -11.37
CA GLY A 84 -6.46 -0.24 -12.73
C GLY A 84 -6.91 -1.31 -13.74
N VAL A 85 -6.35 -2.52 -13.65
CA VAL A 85 -6.79 -3.68 -14.46
C VAL A 85 -8.24 -4.05 -14.14
N TYR A 86 -8.61 -4.07 -12.85
CA TYR A 86 -9.97 -4.36 -12.42
C TYR A 86 -11.00 -3.39 -13.02
N LEU A 87 -10.73 -2.08 -12.97
CA LEU A 87 -11.57 -1.05 -13.58
C LEU A 87 -11.63 -1.17 -15.12
N ALA A 88 -10.51 -1.55 -15.76
CA ALA A 88 -10.47 -1.76 -17.20
C ALA A 88 -11.29 -2.99 -17.64
N LEU A 89 -11.22 -4.09 -16.89
CA LEU A 89 -12.00 -5.31 -17.15
C LEU A 89 -13.51 -5.07 -17.02
N LEU A 90 -13.92 -4.22 -16.09
CA LEU A 90 -15.31 -3.81 -15.92
C LEU A 90 -15.79 -2.83 -17.01
N GLY A 91 -14.87 -2.34 -17.86
CA GLY A 91 -15.17 -1.42 -18.96
C GLY A 91 -15.53 0.00 -18.50
N PHE A 92 -15.12 0.40 -17.29
CA PHE A 92 -15.50 1.71 -16.73
C PHE A 92 -14.64 2.86 -17.26
N LEU A 93 -13.42 2.56 -17.73
CA LEU A 93 -12.54 3.52 -18.35
C LEU A 93 -12.06 3.03 -19.73
N PRO A 94 -11.84 3.95 -20.68
CA PRO A 94 -11.52 3.59 -22.07
C PRO A 94 -10.09 3.06 -22.27
N ASN A 95 -9.19 3.26 -21.31
CA ASN A 95 -7.78 2.86 -21.43
C ASN A 95 -7.23 2.47 -20.05
N LEU A 96 -6.46 1.37 -20.00
CA LEU A 96 -5.75 0.91 -18.83
C LEU A 96 -4.88 2.00 -18.17
N VAL A 97 -4.18 2.82 -18.96
CA VAL A 97 -3.34 3.90 -18.42
C VAL A 97 -4.17 4.90 -17.62
N LYS A 98 -5.34 5.28 -18.13
CA LYS A 98 -6.27 6.17 -17.41
C LYS A 98 -6.83 5.49 -16.16
N ALA A 99 -7.13 4.20 -16.25
CA ALA A 99 -7.65 3.42 -15.11
C ALA A 99 -6.62 3.30 -13.99
N VAL A 100 -5.34 3.04 -14.30
CA VAL A 100 -4.24 2.98 -13.34
C VAL A 100 -3.97 4.35 -12.72
N LEU A 101 -3.98 5.44 -13.50
CA LEU A 101 -3.79 6.80 -12.98
C LEU A 101 -4.93 7.21 -12.04
N PHE A 102 -6.18 6.91 -12.42
CA PHE A 102 -7.35 7.15 -11.57
C PHE A 102 -7.27 6.32 -10.29
N ALA A 103 -7.02 5.01 -10.41
CA ALA A 103 -6.87 4.12 -9.25
C ALA A 103 -5.75 4.59 -8.32
N GLY A 104 -4.61 4.98 -8.86
CA GLY A 104 -3.48 5.51 -8.09
C GLY A 104 -3.85 6.78 -7.35
N SER A 105 -4.49 7.74 -8.04
CA SER A 105 -4.98 8.99 -7.45
C SER A 105 -5.89 8.75 -6.23
N CYS A 106 -6.82 7.81 -6.33
CA CYS A 106 -7.70 7.42 -5.24
C CYS A 106 -6.96 6.64 -4.13
N TYR A 107 -6.21 5.60 -4.50
CA TYR A 107 -5.53 4.68 -3.58
C TYR A 107 -4.53 5.40 -2.68
N THR A 108 -3.73 6.32 -3.24
CA THR A 108 -2.77 7.12 -2.45
C THR A 108 -3.43 8.32 -1.76
N THR A 109 -4.75 8.46 -1.89
CA THR A 109 -5.57 9.56 -1.34
C THR A 109 -5.10 10.95 -1.77
N ILE A 110 -4.42 11.08 -2.92
CA ILE A 110 -3.94 12.37 -3.44
C ILE A 110 -5.06 13.08 -4.19
N GLY A 111 -5.85 12.34 -4.98
CA GLY A 111 -7.01 12.92 -5.69
C GLY A 111 -6.64 13.89 -6.82
N PHE A 112 -5.48 13.72 -7.48
CA PHE A 112 -5.04 14.61 -8.57
C PHE A 112 -5.71 14.33 -9.92
N VAL A 113 -6.35 13.18 -10.08
CA VAL A 113 -7.19 12.85 -11.24
C VAL A 113 -8.64 13.10 -10.86
N GLU A 114 -9.34 13.89 -11.68
CA GLU A 114 -10.77 14.14 -11.54
C GLU A 114 -11.59 12.84 -11.64
N ASP A 115 -12.79 12.84 -11.10
CA ASP A 115 -13.68 11.69 -11.21
C ASP A 115 -14.13 11.48 -12.66
N VAL A 116 -13.65 10.40 -13.25
CA VAL A 116 -13.90 10.00 -14.64
C VAL A 116 -14.80 8.76 -14.72
N LEU A 117 -15.32 8.28 -13.58
CA LEU A 117 -16.19 7.12 -13.58
C LEU A 117 -17.58 7.46 -14.16
N PRO A 118 -18.22 6.48 -14.83
CA PRO A 118 -19.59 6.65 -15.29
C PRO A 118 -20.55 6.98 -14.14
N TYR A 119 -21.62 7.68 -14.48
CA TYR A 119 -22.71 7.96 -13.55
C TYR A 119 -23.25 6.68 -12.89
N GLY A 120 -23.53 6.73 -11.59
CA GLY A 120 -23.92 5.55 -10.81
C GLY A 120 -22.77 4.71 -10.28
N ARG A 121 -21.52 4.97 -10.72
CA ARG A 121 -20.33 4.17 -10.37
C ARG A 121 -19.26 4.88 -9.54
N LYS A 122 -19.51 6.14 -9.17
CA LYS A 122 -18.55 7.01 -8.48
C LYS A 122 -18.15 6.50 -7.09
N SER A 123 -18.98 5.66 -6.47
CA SER A 123 -18.69 5.07 -5.15
C SER A 123 -17.45 4.16 -5.15
N LEU A 124 -17.02 3.65 -6.32
CA LEU A 124 -15.79 2.87 -6.44
C LEU A 124 -14.52 3.65 -6.08
N ALA A 125 -14.50 4.96 -6.33
CA ALA A 125 -13.39 5.82 -5.92
C ALA A 125 -13.15 5.74 -4.40
N PHE A 126 -14.23 5.70 -3.62
CA PHE A 126 -14.19 5.58 -2.17
C PHE A 126 -13.62 4.22 -1.74
N TYR A 127 -14.04 3.11 -2.34
CA TYR A 127 -13.53 1.78 -2.00
C TYR A 127 -12.03 1.64 -2.33
N ILE A 128 -11.58 2.18 -3.46
CA ILE A 128 -10.16 2.20 -3.83
C ILE A 128 -9.36 2.98 -2.78
N ALA A 129 -9.80 4.19 -2.43
CA ALA A 129 -9.16 5.02 -1.41
C ALA A 129 -9.13 4.34 -0.04
N LEU A 130 -10.22 3.67 0.35
CA LEU A 130 -10.30 2.94 1.62
C LEU A 130 -9.27 1.81 1.67
N SER A 131 -9.14 1.03 0.59
CA SER A 131 -8.12 -0.04 0.52
C SER A 131 -6.70 0.51 0.66
N GLY A 132 -6.37 1.59 -0.04
CA GLY A 132 -5.05 2.19 0.01
C GLY A 132 -4.71 2.80 1.37
N PHE A 133 -5.69 3.44 2.02
CA PHE A 133 -5.54 3.93 3.38
C PHE A 133 -5.18 2.80 4.37
N PHE A 134 -5.90 1.68 4.33
CA PHE A 134 -5.60 0.53 5.20
C PHE A 134 -4.25 -0.14 4.88
N CYS A 135 -3.90 -0.29 3.59
CA CYS A 135 -2.60 -0.81 3.19
C CYS A 135 -1.44 0.08 3.67
N LEU A 136 -1.56 1.39 3.51
CA LEU A 136 -0.55 2.34 3.99
C LEU A 136 -0.41 2.33 5.52
N ALA A 137 -1.54 2.24 6.24
CA ALA A 137 -1.54 2.11 7.70
C ALA A 137 -0.84 0.82 8.15
N TRP A 138 -1.16 -0.32 7.52
CA TRP A 138 -0.53 -1.61 7.81
C TRP A 138 0.98 -1.58 7.55
N THR A 139 1.37 -1.06 6.39
CA THR A 139 2.77 -0.91 6.00
C THR A 139 3.53 0.02 6.95
N THR A 140 2.90 1.11 7.41
CA THR A 140 3.50 2.00 8.41
C THR A 140 3.82 1.27 9.71
N SER A 141 2.89 0.43 10.19
CA SER A 141 3.12 -0.42 11.36
C SER A 141 4.30 -1.38 11.15
N ALA A 142 4.31 -2.10 10.03
CA ALA A 142 5.40 -3.03 9.69
C ALA A 142 6.76 -2.31 9.58
N MET A 143 6.78 -1.11 9.01
CA MET A 143 8.00 -0.30 8.89
C MET A 143 8.51 0.21 10.24
N ILE A 144 7.62 0.52 11.19
CA ILE A 144 8.01 0.85 12.56
C ILE A 144 8.75 -0.34 13.19
N ASP A 145 8.20 -1.55 13.09
CA ASP A 145 8.82 -2.77 13.63
C ASP A 145 10.20 -3.03 13.00
N MET A 146 10.30 -2.99 11.68
CA MET A 146 11.59 -3.13 10.97
C MET A 146 12.62 -2.07 11.42
N THR A 147 12.17 -0.84 11.67
CA THR A 147 13.02 0.26 12.13
C THR A 147 13.54 0.02 13.55
N GLN A 148 12.79 -0.66 14.41
CA GLN A 148 13.26 -1.04 15.75
C GLN A 148 14.44 -2.03 15.64
N THR A 149 14.32 -3.06 14.81
CA THR A 149 15.39 -4.02 14.53
C THR A 149 16.61 -3.35 13.90
N TYR A 150 16.41 -2.43 12.96
CA TYR A 150 17.47 -1.61 12.38
C TYR A 150 18.24 -0.81 13.45
N LYS A 151 17.51 -0.13 14.35
CA LYS A 151 18.11 0.63 15.46
C LYS A 151 18.90 -0.26 16.42
N ALA A 152 18.41 -1.47 16.69
CA ALA A 152 19.11 -2.44 17.53
C ALA A 152 20.44 -2.89 16.90
N ALA A 153 20.47 -3.17 15.59
CA ALA A 153 21.70 -3.50 14.87
C ALA A 153 22.69 -2.33 14.85
N TRP A 154 22.20 -1.11 14.63
CA TRP A 154 23.03 0.10 14.67
C TRP A 154 23.68 0.30 16.03
N ARG A 155 22.90 0.11 17.10
CA ARG A 155 23.39 0.21 18.47
C ARG A 155 24.53 -0.75 18.74
N LYS A 156 24.36 -2.04 18.44
CA LYS A 156 25.41 -3.06 18.61
C LYS A 156 26.68 -2.76 17.80
N LYS A 157 26.55 -2.21 16.59
CA LYS A 157 27.69 -1.87 15.73
C LYS A 157 28.55 -0.72 16.30
N TYR A 158 27.93 0.27 16.93
CA TYR A 158 28.59 1.53 17.30
C TYR A 158 28.76 1.77 18.80
N GLU A 159 27.93 1.19 19.68
CA GLU A 159 28.09 1.34 21.14
C GLU A 159 29.35 0.64 21.66
N GLY A 160 29.73 -0.52 21.10
CA GLY A 160 30.96 -1.22 21.47
C GLY A 160 32.26 -0.45 21.18
N LYS A 161 32.21 0.61 20.35
CA LYS A 161 33.39 1.45 20.03
C LYS A 161 33.66 2.54 21.06
N LYS A 162 32.68 2.90 21.91
CA LYS A 162 32.88 3.93 22.94
C LYS A 162 33.69 3.44 24.15
N PHE A 163 33.74 2.14 24.40
CA PHE A 163 34.47 1.58 25.55
C PHE A 163 35.99 1.44 25.32
N PHE A 164 36.47 1.52 24.07
CA PHE A 164 37.90 1.38 23.74
C PHE A 164 38.62 2.74 23.58
N LEU A 165 37.92 3.85 23.85
CA LEU A 165 38.44 5.22 23.70
C LEU A 165 38.44 6.00 25.03
N LEU A 166 38.27 5.29 26.15
CA LEU A 166 38.46 5.77 27.53
C LEU A 166 39.42 4.83 28.23
#